data_AF-A0A379Z6E6-F1
#
_entry.id   AF-A0A379Z6E6-F1
#
_cell.length_a   1.000
_cell.length_b   1.000
_cell.length_c   1.000
_cell.angle_alpha   90.00
_cell.angle_beta   90.00
_cell.angle_gamma   90.00
#
_symmetry.space_group_name_H-M   'P 1'
#
loop_
_entity.id
_entity.type
_entity.pdbx_description
1 polymer ?
#
loop_
_entity_poly.entity_id
_entity_poly.type
_entity_poly.pdbx_seq_one_letter_code
_entity_poly.pdbx_strand_id
1 'polypeptide(L)'
;MRQFDYLKASIKQKSCTLQQVADASGMTKGYLSQLLNDKIKSPSAQKLEALHRYLGLEFPRREKKVGVVFGKFYPLHTGHIYLIQRACSQVDELHVILCHDEPRDRELFENSSMSQQPTVSDRLRWLLQTFKYQKNIHIHSFDEQGIEPYPHGWNVWSDGVKAFLEQKAIVPSFIYSSEAQDARATVNIWGLRPF
;
A
#
# COMPACT_ATOMS: atom_id res chain seq x y z
N MET A 1 31.22 2.96 -6.80
CA MET A 1 31.06 2.52 -5.41
C MET A 1 29.98 1.45 -5.39
N ARG A 2 30.24 0.27 -4.82
CA ARG A 2 29.21 -0.77 -4.68
C ARG A 2 28.24 -0.38 -3.57
N GLN A 3 27.00 -0.87 -3.67
CA GLN A 3 25.90 -0.45 -2.79
C GLN A 3 26.21 -0.68 -1.30
N PHE A 4 26.95 -1.74 -0.99
CA PHE A 4 27.23 -2.17 0.39
C PHE A 4 28.70 -2.03 0.82
N ASP A 5 29.49 -1.17 0.16
CA ASP A 5 30.90 -0.98 0.54
C ASP A 5 31.07 -0.37 1.94
N TYR A 6 30.13 0.47 2.38
CA TYR A 6 30.13 1.02 3.75
C TYR A 6 30.00 -0.07 4.82
N LEU A 7 29.17 -1.11 4.58
CA LEU A 7 29.01 -2.23 5.51
C LEU A 7 30.32 -3.00 5.67
N LYS A 8 31.07 -3.20 4.58
CA LYS A 8 32.39 -3.86 4.64
C LYS A 8 33.38 -3.06 5.47
N ALA A 9 33.39 -1.73 5.29
CA ALA A 9 34.25 -0.85 6.06
C ALA A 9 33.94 -0.93 7.56
N SER A 10 32.66 -0.90 7.93
CA SER A 10 32.23 -1.00 9.34
C SER A 10 32.50 -2.36 9.96
N ILE A 11 32.31 -3.47 9.24
CA ILE A 11 32.69 -4.81 9.72
C ILE A 11 34.20 -4.87 10.01
N LYS A 12 35.02 -4.31 9.11
CA LYS A 12 36.48 -4.25 9.29
C LYS A 12 36.86 -3.39 10.50
N GLN A 13 36.19 -2.25 10.70
CA GLN A 13 36.45 -1.34 11.82
C GLN A 13 36.09 -1.94 13.18
N LYS A 14 35.04 -2.76 13.24
CA LYS A 14 34.58 -3.43 14.47
C LYS A 14 35.40 -4.69 14.81
N SER A 15 36.38 -5.05 13.98
CA SER A 15 37.27 -6.20 14.18
C SER A 15 36.54 -7.54 14.38
N CYS A 16 35.38 -7.70 13.76
CA CYS A 16 34.56 -8.91 13.83
C CYS A 16 34.67 -9.75 12.56
N THR A 17 34.58 -11.07 12.73
CA THR A 17 34.57 -12.01 11.60
C THR A 17 33.22 -12.00 10.91
N LEU A 18 33.20 -12.38 9.62
CA LEU A 18 31.96 -12.50 8.86
C LEU A 18 30.96 -13.49 9.49
N GLN A 19 31.47 -14.52 10.18
CA GLN A 19 30.63 -15.50 10.88
C GLN A 19 29.92 -14.87 12.09
N GLN A 20 30.66 -14.15 12.94
CA GLN A 20 30.10 -13.47 14.10
C GLN A 20 29.02 -12.44 13.72
N VAL A 21 29.26 -11.68 12.65
CA VAL A 21 28.28 -10.71 12.13
C VAL A 21 27.01 -11.43 11.64
N ALA A 22 27.17 -12.53 10.92
CA ALA A 22 26.06 -13.30 10.38
C ALA A 22 25.19 -13.89 11.51
N ASP A 23 25.83 -14.51 12.51
CA ASP A 23 25.16 -15.10 13.66
C ASP A 23 24.41 -14.03 14.47
N ALA A 24 25.06 -12.91 14.77
CA ALA A 24 24.46 -11.81 15.53
C ALA A 24 23.31 -11.10 14.78
N SER A 25 23.32 -11.16 13.44
CA SER A 25 22.28 -10.56 12.59
C SER A 25 21.21 -11.57 12.14
N GLY A 26 21.23 -12.80 12.67
CA GLY A 26 20.24 -13.84 12.37
C GLY A 26 20.24 -14.30 10.90
N MET A 27 21.39 -14.35 10.25
CA MET A 27 21.52 -14.77 8.86
C MET A 27 22.71 -15.72 8.64
N THR A 28 22.72 -16.44 7.52
CA THR A 28 23.86 -17.32 7.20
C THR A 28 25.04 -16.50 6.68
N LYS A 29 26.27 -16.96 6.95
CA LYS A 29 27.50 -16.37 6.40
C LYS A 29 27.47 -16.30 4.86
N GLY A 30 26.87 -17.30 4.21
CA GLY A 30 26.66 -17.32 2.76
C GLY A 30 25.76 -16.19 2.27
N TYR A 31 24.62 -15.97 2.95
CA TYR A 31 23.71 -14.86 2.64
C TYR A 31 24.40 -13.51 2.84
N LEU A 32 25.10 -13.31 3.96
CA LEU A 32 25.83 -12.07 4.22
C LEU A 32 26.93 -11.82 3.18
N SER A 33 27.66 -12.85 2.75
CA SER A 33 28.66 -12.73 1.69
C SER A 33 28.03 -12.32 0.34
N GLN A 34 26.90 -12.93 -0.03
CA GLN A 34 26.17 -12.55 -1.24
C GLN A 34 25.64 -11.11 -1.17
N LEU A 35 25.14 -10.69 0.00
CA LEU A 35 24.67 -9.33 0.26
C LEU A 35 25.80 -8.31 0.03
N LEU A 36 26.93 -8.48 0.70
CA LEU A 36 28.08 -7.56 0.61
C LEU A 36 28.69 -7.49 -0.81
N ASN A 37 28.42 -8.48 -1.66
CA ASN A 37 28.91 -8.53 -3.03
C ASN A 37 27.85 -8.13 -4.08
N ASP A 38 26.77 -7.45 -3.66
CA ASP A 38 25.67 -6.99 -4.52
C ASP A 38 25.01 -8.13 -5.33
N LYS A 39 25.07 -9.37 -4.83
CA LYS A 39 24.44 -10.54 -5.49
C LYS A 39 22.96 -10.71 -5.13
N ILE A 40 22.47 -9.97 -4.13
CA ILE A 40 21.08 -10.00 -3.68
C ILE A 40 20.36 -8.77 -4.24
N LYS A 41 19.44 -8.97 -5.20
CA LYS A 41 18.70 -7.86 -5.84
C LYS A 41 17.77 -7.11 -4.88
N SER A 42 17.15 -7.83 -3.94
CA SER A 42 16.14 -7.28 -3.02
C SER A 42 16.37 -7.84 -1.60
N PRO A 43 17.34 -7.30 -0.85
CA PRO A 43 17.60 -7.74 0.51
C PRO A 43 16.44 -7.37 1.45
N SER A 44 16.17 -8.22 2.43
CA SER A 44 15.12 -7.97 3.43
C SER A 44 15.51 -6.77 4.30
N ALA A 45 14.58 -5.81 4.46
CA ALA A 45 14.76 -4.68 5.35
C ALA A 45 15.05 -5.10 6.79
N GLN A 46 14.39 -6.16 7.29
CA GLN A 46 14.63 -6.71 8.62
C GLN A 46 16.08 -7.21 8.78
N LYS A 47 16.60 -7.90 7.77
CA LYS A 47 17.99 -8.41 7.78
C LYS A 47 19.01 -7.27 7.70
N LEU A 48 18.72 -6.26 6.88
CA LEU A 48 19.56 -5.07 6.81
C LEU A 48 19.53 -4.29 8.13
N GLU A 49 18.37 -4.10 8.73
CA GLU A 49 18.22 -3.42 10.02
C GLU A 49 18.99 -4.15 11.12
N ALA A 50 18.88 -5.48 11.21
CA ALA A 50 19.63 -6.29 12.17
C ALA A 50 21.15 -6.11 12.00
N LEU A 51 21.63 -6.06 10.75
CA LEU A 51 23.02 -5.82 10.43
C LEU A 51 23.48 -4.41 10.84
N HIS A 52 22.68 -3.37 10.55
CA HIS A 52 23.00 -2.00 10.94
C HIS A 52 23.02 -1.84 12.46
N ARG A 53 22.04 -2.42 13.15
CA ARG A 53 21.97 -2.44 14.62
C ARG A 53 23.19 -3.11 15.22
N TYR A 54 23.60 -4.27 14.68
CA TYR A 54 24.81 -4.94 15.14
C TYR A 54 26.07 -4.12 14.86
N LEU A 55 26.15 -3.42 13.73
CA LEU A 55 27.32 -2.60 13.37
C LEU A 55 27.33 -1.21 14.03
N GLY A 56 26.27 -0.82 14.74
CA GLY A 56 26.14 0.52 15.32
C GLY A 56 25.94 1.61 14.26
N LEU A 57 25.39 1.24 13.10
CA LEU A 57 25.09 2.16 12.01
C LEU A 57 23.63 2.62 12.10
N GLU A 58 23.38 3.87 11.73
CA GLU A 58 22.01 4.30 11.45
C GLU A 58 21.47 3.51 10.25
N PHE A 59 20.34 2.83 10.45
CA PHE A 59 19.65 2.20 9.34
C PHE A 59 18.75 3.24 8.68
N PRO A 60 19.00 3.65 7.42
CA PRO A 60 18.10 4.55 6.73
C PRO A 60 16.78 3.82 6.52
N ARG A 61 15.80 4.14 7.36
CA ARG A 61 14.41 3.68 7.19
C ARG A 61 13.90 4.40 5.95
N ARG A 62 13.97 3.74 4.79
CA ARG A 62 13.19 4.18 3.63
C ARG A 62 11.73 4.02 4.05
N GLU A 63 11.07 5.16 4.28
CA GLU A 63 9.63 5.18 4.50
C GLU A 63 8.97 4.49 3.32
N LYS A 64 8.18 3.46 3.62
CA LYS A 64 7.42 2.73 2.64
C LYS A 64 6.35 3.66 2.10
N LYS A 65 6.34 3.88 0.79
CA LYS A 65 5.29 4.66 0.15
C LYS A 65 4.05 3.80 0.06
N VAL A 66 3.00 4.17 0.77
CA VAL A 66 1.71 3.48 0.75
C VAL A 66 0.68 4.39 0.10
N GLY A 67 0.01 3.88 -0.93
CA GLY A 67 -1.06 4.57 -1.63
C GLY A 67 -2.43 3.99 -1.29
N VAL A 68 -3.47 4.81 -1.39
CA VAL A 68 -4.86 4.35 -1.31
C VAL A 68 -5.69 4.89 -2.50
N VAL A 69 -6.61 4.06 -2.99
CA VAL A 69 -7.63 4.41 -3.99
C VAL A 69 -8.98 4.00 -3.44
N PHE A 70 -9.97 4.88 -3.50
CA PHE A 70 -11.35 4.58 -3.14
C PHE A 70 -12.21 4.52 -4.40
N GLY A 71 -13.23 3.67 -4.39
CA GLY A 71 -14.21 3.65 -5.47
C GLY A 71 -15.36 2.70 -5.24
N LYS A 72 -16.50 3.02 -5.84
CA LYS A 72 -17.68 2.13 -5.90
C LYS A 72 -17.47 0.98 -6.88
N PHE A 73 -16.65 1.21 -7.91
CA PHE A 73 -16.36 0.30 -9.02
C PHE A 73 -17.62 -0.31 -9.65
N TYR A 74 -18.57 0.55 -10.02
CA TYR A 74 -19.93 0.19 -10.41
C TYR A 74 -20.26 0.63 -11.85
N PRO A 75 -19.80 -0.09 -12.89
CA PRO A 75 -18.89 -1.23 -12.84
C PRO A 75 -17.40 -0.83 -12.88
N LEU A 76 -16.51 -1.81 -12.73
CA LEU A 76 -15.08 -1.62 -12.99
C LEU A 76 -14.86 -1.38 -14.50
N HIS A 77 -14.19 -0.28 -14.87
CA HIS A 77 -13.96 0.10 -16.26
C HIS A 77 -12.49 0.53 -16.49
N THR A 78 -12.12 0.78 -17.75
CA THR A 78 -10.74 1.07 -18.17
C THR A 78 -10.13 2.28 -17.47
N GLY A 79 -10.90 3.34 -17.22
CA GLY A 79 -10.46 4.49 -16.42
C GLY A 79 -9.98 4.12 -15.01
N HIS A 80 -10.76 3.31 -14.27
CA HIS A 80 -10.35 2.80 -12.96
C HIS A 80 -9.06 1.97 -13.05
N ILE A 81 -8.98 1.09 -14.07
CA ILE A 81 -7.82 0.22 -14.28
C ILE A 81 -6.56 1.06 -14.52
N TYR A 82 -6.67 2.09 -15.36
CA TYR A 82 -5.58 3.01 -15.64
C TYR A 82 -5.12 3.75 -14.37
N LEU A 83 -6.05 4.30 -13.59
CA LEU A 83 -5.73 4.99 -12.33
C LEU A 83 -4.99 4.07 -11.36
N ILE A 84 -5.52 2.87 -11.12
CA ILE A 84 -4.94 1.90 -10.18
C ILE A 84 -3.55 1.46 -10.65
N GLN A 85 -3.37 1.17 -11.94
CA GLN A 85 -2.06 0.80 -12.48
C GLN A 85 -1.04 1.94 -12.36
N ARG A 86 -1.46 3.17 -12.62
CA ARG A 86 -0.61 4.36 -12.49
C ARG A 86 -0.25 4.63 -11.04
N ALA A 87 -1.18 4.47 -10.10
CA ALA A 87 -0.91 4.62 -8.67
C ALA A 87 0.07 3.54 -8.19
N CYS A 88 -0.17 2.27 -8.57
CA CYS A 88 0.64 1.12 -8.17
C CYS A 88 2.12 1.23 -8.59
N SER A 89 2.43 1.95 -9.67
CA SER A 89 3.82 2.13 -10.12
C SER A 89 4.60 3.19 -9.33
N GLN A 90 3.92 3.99 -8.50
CA GLN A 90 4.49 5.12 -7.76
C GLN A 90 4.71 4.84 -6.26
N VAL A 91 4.10 3.76 -5.76
CA VAL A 91 4.09 3.38 -4.34
C VAL A 91 4.67 1.98 -4.17
N ASP A 92 5.20 1.70 -2.99
CA ASP A 92 5.71 0.37 -2.64
C ASP A 92 4.53 -0.59 -2.37
N GLU A 93 3.40 -0.08 -1.83
CA GLU A 93 2.12 -0.80 -1.69
C GLU A 93 0.92 0.09 -2.02
N LEU A 94 -0.08 -0.47 -2.69
CA LEU A 94 -1.34 0.20 -3.03
C LEU A 94 -2.52 -0.56 -2.42
N HIS A 95 -3.39 0.16 -1.71
CA HIS A 95 -4.65 -0.38 -1.18
C HIS A 95 -5.83 0.17 -1.99
N VAL A 96 -6.60 -0.72 -2.60
CA VAL A 96 -7.82 -0.39 -3.35
C VAL A 96 -9.02 -0.74 -2.47
N ILE A 97 -9.81 0.27 -2.12
CA ILE A 97 -10.95 0.15 -1.21
C ILE A 97 -12.24 0.21 -2.03
N LEU A 98 -12.90 -0.94 -2.17
CA LEU A 98 -14.24 -1.08 -2.73
C LEU A 98 -15.25 -0.57 -1.70
N CYS A 99 -15.78 0.62 -1.92
CA CYS A 99 -16.78 1.23 -1.07
C CYS A 99 -18.17 0.81 -1.55
N HIS A 100 -19.00 0.27 -0.66
CA HIS A 100 -20.34 -0.21 -1.01
C HIS A 100 -21.38 0.20 0.02
N ASP A 101 -22.59 0.47 -0.48
CA ASP A 101 -23.78 0.81 0.28
C ASP A 101 -24.94 0.19 -0.48
N GLU A 102 -25.65 -0.78 0.11
CA GLU A 102 -26.68 -1.52 -0.64
C GLU A 102 -27.81 -0.59 -1.11
N PRO A 103 -28.47 0.22 -0.25
CA PRO A 103 -29.51 1.15 -0.70
C PRO A 103 -29.09 2.04 -1.87
N ARG A 104 -27.90 2.65 -1.78
CA ARG A 104 -27.37 3.51 -2.85
C ARG A 104 -27.04 2.71 -4.11
N ASP A 105 -26.42 1.54 -3.97
CA ASP A 105 -26.02 0.72 -5.10
C ASP A 105 -27.25 0.13 -5.82
N ARG A 106 -28.33 -0.16 -5.08
CA ARG A 106 -29.66 -0.49 -5.59
C ARG A 106 -30.23 0.66 -6.41
N GLU A 107 -30.26 1.86 -5.86
CA GLU A 107 -30.75 3.07 -6.55
C GLU A 107 -29.95 3.34 -7.84
N LEU A 108 -28.62 3.20 -7.80
CA LEU A 108 -27.76 3.33 -8.99
C LEU A 108 -28.11 2.29 -10.07
N PHE A 109 -28.47 1.07 -9.68
CA PHE A 109 -28.90 0.05 -10.63
C PHE A 109 -30.26 0.38 -11.23
N GLU A 110 -31.24 0.73 -10.41
CA GLU A 110 -32.61 1.05 -10.85
C GLU A 110 -32.64 2.25 -11.81
N ASN A 111 -31.75 3.22 -11.60
CA ASN A 111 -31.59 4.39 -12.46
C ASN A 111 -30.65 4.18 -13.66
N SER A 112 -30.20 2.95 -13.90
CA SER A 112 -29.29 2.61 -15.00
C SER A 112 -29.97 1.81 -16.10
N SER A 113 -29.24 1.58 -17.19
CA SER A 113 -29.65 0.66 -18.26
C SER A 113 -29.02 -0.74 -18.11
N MET A 114 -28.51 -1.10 -16.93
CA MET A 114 -27.90 -2.41 -16.71
C MET A 114 -28.96 -3.50 -16.64
N SER A 115 -28.69 -4.65 -17.28
CA SER A 115 -29.58 -5.81 -17.27
C SER A 115 -29.55 -6.58 -15.94
N GLN A 116 -28.46 -6.47 -15.20
CA GLN A 116 -28.28 -7.13 -13.92
C GLN A 116 -27.46 -6.24 -12.99
N GLN A 117 -27.85 -6.21 -11.72
CA GLN A 117 -27.12 -5.52 -10.69
C GLN A 117 -25.78 -6.21 -10.39
N PRO A 118 -24.65 -5.48 -10.47
CA PRO A 118 -23.38 -5.95 -9.93
C PRO A 118 -23.43 -6.06 -8.40
N THR A 119 -23.31 -7.26 -7.87
CA THR A 119 -23.21 -7.45 -6.41
C THR A 119 -21.86 -6.95 -5.87
N VAL A 120 -21.73 -6.81 -4.56
CA VAL A 120 -20.42 -6.55 -3.91
C VAL A 120 -19.43 -7.66 -4.28
N SER A 121 -19.87 -8.92 -4.29
CA SER A 121 -19.06 -10.08 -4.67
C SER A 121 -18.59 -10.03 -6.12
N ASP A 122 -19.42 -9.56 -7.05
CA ASP A 122 -19.04 -9.42 -8.46
C ASP A 122 -17.96 -8.36 -8.62
N ARG A 123 -18.16 -7.19 -8.00
CA ARG A 123 -17.18 -6.09 -8.04
C ARG A 123 -15.86 -6.46 -7.40
N LEU A 124 -15.90 -7.13 -6.24
CA LEU A 124 -14.71 -7.64 -5.57
C LEU A 124 -13.98 -8.66 -6.46
N ARG A 125 -14.73 -9.57 -7.09
CA ARG A 125 -14.17 -10.55 -8.03
C ARG A 125 -13.51 -9.85 -9.22
N TRP A 126 -14.13 -8.82 -9.81
CA TRP A 126 -13.53 -8.07 -10.91
C TRP A 126 -12.19 -7.45 -10.52
N LEU A 127 -12.13 -6.74 -9.38
CA LEU A 127 -10.88 -6.18 -8.88
C LEU A 127 -9.82 -7.26 -8.66
N LEU A 128 -10.16 -8.34 -7.94
CA LEU A 128 -9.23 -9.43 -7.63
C LEU A 128 -8.70 -10.11 -8.89
N GLN A 129 -9.55 -10.34 -9.89
CA GLN A 129 -9.13 -10.98 -11.15
C GLN A 129 -8.32 -10.04 -12.04
N THR A 130 -8.68 -8.76 -12.12
CA THR A 130 -7.96 -7.76 -12.93
C THR A 130 -6.55 -7.53 -12.40
N PHE A 131 -6.35 -7.52 -11.08
CA PHE A 131 -5.06 -7.22 -10.44
C PHE A 131 -4.36 -8.44 -9.83
N LYS A 132 -4.73 -9.66 -10.23
CA LYS A 132 -4.23 -10.92 -9.62
C LYS A 132 -2.71 -11.12 -9.65
N TYR A 133 -1.99 -10.44 -10.56
CA TYR A 133 -0.54 -10.60 -10.71
C TYR A 133 0.26 -9.46 -10.07
N GLN A 134 -0.41 -8.43 -9.57
CA GLN A 134 0.20 -7.27 -8.93
C GLN A 134 0.30 -7.52 -7.43
N LYS A 135 1.44 -8.09 -7.00
CA LYS A 135 1.67 -8.50 -5.60
C LYS A 135 1.61 -7.36 -4.58
N ASN A 136 1.81 -6.13 -5.02
CA ASN A 136 1.79 -4.93 -4.18
C ASN A 136 0.42 -4.20 -4.22
N ILE A 137 -0.60 -4.77 -4.87
CA ILE A 137 -1.98 -4.29 -4.80
C ILE A 137 -2.75 -5.15 -3.79
N HIS A 138 -3.41 -4.50 -2.85
CA HIS A 138 -4.26 -5.11 -1.84
C HIS A 138 -5.68 -4.57 -1.98
N ILE A 139 -6.65 -5.46 -2.15
CA ILE A 139 -8.05 -5.07 -2.35
C ILE A 139 -8.83 -5.35 -1.08
N HIS A 140 -9.64 -4.39 -0.66
CA HIS A 140 -10.49 -4.51 0.51
C HIS A 140 -11.91 -4.03 0.21
N SER A 141 -12.89 -4.57 0.92
CA SER A 141 -14.27 -4.06 0.94
C SER A 141 -14.48 -3.17 2.16
N PHE A 142 -15.15 -2.04 1.97
CA PHE A 142 -15.57 -1.13 3.01
C PHE A 142 -17.06 -0.87 2.87
N ASP A 143 -17.81 -1.22 3.92
CA ASP A 143 -19.24 -0.97 4.01
C ASP A 143 -19.46 0.44 4.55
N GLU A 144 -20.09 1.29 3.73
CA GLU A 144 -20.43 2.67 4.09
C GLU A 144 -21.93 2.86 4.33
N GLN A 145 -22.67 1.76 4.49
CA GLN A 145 -24.10 1.81 4.76
C GLN A 145 -24.42 2.66 6.00
N GLY A 146 -25.41 3.55 5.87
CA GLY A 146 -25.85 4.43 6.95
C GLY A 146 -25.01 5.69 7.12
N ILE A 147 -23.99 5.88 6.28
CA ILE A 147 -23.25 7.14 6.19
C ILE A 147 -23.95 8.03 5.17
N GLU A 148 -24.29 9.25 5.58
CA GLU A 148 -24.97 10.19 4.69
C GLU A 148 -24.10 10.51 3.46
N PRO A 149 -24.67 10.62 2.26
CA PRO A 149 -23.90 10.96 1.07
C PRO A 149 -23.17 12.30 1.21
N TYR A 150 -22.14 12.49 0.39
CA TYR A 150 -21.53 13.79 0.20
C TYR A 150 -22.60 14.85 -0.16
N PRO A 151 -22.54 16.08 0.40
CA PRO A 151 -21.46 16.63 1.23
C PRO A 151 -21.59 16.43 2.75
N HIS A 152 -22.73 15.97 3.25
CA HIS A 152 -23.05 16.07 4.69
C HIS A 152 -22.40 14.96 5.54
N GLY A 153 -22.21 13.75 5.02
CA GLY A 153 -21.63 12.64 5.78
C GLY A 153 -20.10 12.51 5.69
N TRP A 154 -19.39 13.46 5.08
CA TRP A 154 -17.96 13.31 4.80
C TRP A 154 -17.07 13.17 6.06
N ASN A 155 -17.44 13.80 7.17
CA ASN A 155 -16.74 13.63 8.45
C ASN A 155 -16.92 12.21 9.01
N VAL A 156 -18.16 11.72 9.02
CA VAL A 156 -18.51 10.36 9.49
C VAL A 156 -17.85 9.31 8.61
N TRP A 157 -17.89 9.51 7.29
CA TRP A 157 -17.18 8.68 6.32
C TRP A 157 -15.68 8.67 6.61
N SER A 158 -15.06 9.84 6.74
CA SER A 158 -13.64 9.98 7.04
C SER A 158 -13.24 9.23 8.31
N ASP A 159 -14.01 9.35 9.39
CA ASP A 159 -13.71 8.67 10.64
C ASP A 159 -13.88 7.14 10.51
N GLY A 160 -14.92 6.70 9.81
CA GLY A 160 -15.13 5.28 9.49
C GLY A 160 -13.98 4.68 8.69
N VAL A 161 -13.50 5.38 7.66
CA VAL A 161 -12.37 4.90 6.86
C VAL A 161 -11.06 4.96 7.66
N LYS A 162 -10.83 5.98 8.50
CA LYS A 162 -9.65 6.02 9.38
C LYS A 162 -9.62 4.81 10.33
N ALA A 163 -10.74 4.51 10.98
CA ALA A 163 -10.88 3.34 11.85
C ALA A 163 -10.65 2.03 11.08
N PHE A 164 -11.22 1.92 9.87
CA PHE A 164 -11.01 0.78 9.00
C PHE A 164 -9.53 0.57 8.63
N LEU A 165 -8.82 1.65 8.24
CA LEU A 165 -7.41 1.57 7.90
C LEU A 165 -6.54 1.23 9.11
N GLU A 166 -6.85 1.79 10.28
CA GLU A 166 -6.18 1.47 11.54
C GLU A 166 -6.35 -0.01 11.90
N GLN A 167 -7.58 -0.54 11.82
CA GLN A 167 -7.86 -1.97 12.06
C GLN A 167 -7.06 -2.88 11.11
N LYS A 168 -6.80 -2.42 9.88
CA LYS A 168 -6.02 -3.14 8.87
C LYS A 168 -4.51 -2.85 8.96
N ALA A 169 -4.07 -2.02 9.91
CA ALA A 169 -2.70 -1.53 10.03
C ALA A 169 -2.17 -0.87 8.74
N ILE A 170 -3.03 -0.15 8.02
CA ILE A 170 -2.70 0.58 6.79
C ILE A 170 -2.48 2.05 7.14
N VAL A 171 -1.27 2.54 6.87
CA VAL A 171 -0.92 3.96 7.07
C VAL A 171 -0.57 4.56 5.70
N PRO A 172 -1.56 5.11 4.97
CA PRO A 172 -1.32 5.65 3.64
C PRO A 172 -0.53 6.97 3.73
N SER A 173 0.34 7.20 2.75
CA SER A 173 1.05 8.47 2.54
C SER A 173 0.48 9.27 1.36
N PHE A 174 -0.20 8.57 0.45
CA PHE A 174 -0.76 9.12 -0.78
C PHE A 174 -2.20 8.65 -0.97
N ILE A 175 -3.05 9.55 -1.49
CA ILE A 175 -4.37 9.21 -2.01
C ILE A 175 -4.41 9.51 -3.50
N TYR A 176 -5.03 8.60 -4.25
CA TYR A 176 -5.24 8.74 -5.69
C TYR A 176 -6.74 8.75 -5.97
N SER A 177 -7.21 9.76 -6.69
CA SER A 177 -8.60 9.89 -7.13
C SER A 177 -8.66 10.47 -8.54
N SER A 178 -9.68 10.08 -9.32
CA SER A 178 -10.03 10.76 -10.56
C SER A 178 -10.89 12.00 -10.34
N GLU A 179 -11.53 12.13 -9.18
CA GLU A 179 -12.43 13.22 -8.83
C GLU A 179 -11.68 14.34 -8.10
N ALA A 180 -11.58 15.50 -8.75
CA ALA A 180 -10.84 16.65 -8.20
C ALA A 180 -11.42 17.18 -6.88
N GLN A 181 -12.70 16.94 -6.63
CA GLN A 181 -13.42 17.36 -5.42
C GLN A 181 -12.99 16.50 -4.22
N ASP A 182 -12.97 15.18 -4.42
CA ASP A 182 -12.56 14.19 -3.41
C ASP A 182 -11.09 14.34 -3.05
N ALA A 183 -10.24 14.65 -4.03
CA ALA A 183 -8.82 14.91 -3.80
C ALA A 183 -8.62 16.07 -2.82
N ARG A 184 -9.35 17.18 -2.98
CA ARG A 184 -9.24 18.36 -2.08
C ARG A 184 -9.79 18.05 -0.68
N ALA A 185 -10.95 17.41 -0.61
CA ALA A 185 -11.59 17.09 0.66
C ALA A 185 -10.73 16.13 1.51
N THR A 186 -10.09 15.15 0.86
CA THR A 186 -9.27 14.17 1.58
C THR A 186 -7.94 14.76 2.06
N VAL A 187 -7.28 15.59 1.25
CA VAL A 187 -6.03 16.29 1.66
C VAL A 187 -6.26 17.12 2.91
N ASN A 188 -7.37 17.86 2.98
CA ASN A 188 -7.66 18.74 4.10
C ASN A 188 -7.90 17.99 5.42
N ILE A 189 -8.47 16.78 5.37
CA ILE A 189 -8.91 16.06 6.58
C ILE A 189 -7.88 15.00 7.02
N TRP A 190 -7.07 14.52 6.08
CA TRP A 190 -6.15 13.40 6.30
C TRP A 190 -4.68 13.81 6.21
N GLY A 191 -4.38 15.03 5.75
CA GLY A 191 -3.01 15.50 5.56
C GLY A 191 -2.22 14.69 4.53
N LEU A 192 -2.91 13.90 3.69
CA LEU A 192 -2.28 13.09 2.65
C LEU A 192 -1.78 13.97 1.52
N ARG A 193 -0.73 13.51 0.84
CA ARG A 193 -0.23 14.19 -0.36
C ARG A 193 -1.08 13.78 -1.56
N PRO A 194 -1.67 14.74 -2.30
CA PRO A 194 -2.40 14.42 -3.51
C PRO A 194 -1.44 14.06 -4.64
N PHE A 195 -1.92 13.25 -5.58
CA PHE A 195 -1.32 13.03 -6.90
C PHE A 195 -2.37 13.07 -7.99
#